data_AF-A0A7J3BQ96-F1
#
_entry.id   AF-A0A7J3BQ96-F1
#
_cell.length_a   1.000
_cell.length_b   1.000
_cell.length_c   1.000
_cell.angle_alpha   90.00
_cell.angle_beta   90.00
_cell.angle_gamma   90.00
#
_symmetry.space_group_name_H-M   'P 1'
#
loop_
_entity.id
_entity.type
_entity.pdbx_description
1 polymer ?
#
loop_
_entity_poly.entity_id
_entity_poly.type
_entity_poly.pdbx_seq_one_letter_code
_entity_poly.pdbx_strand_id
1 'polypeptide(L)'
;MAIEILLIGVIVLAALAIILLLFFFKKPYVWQKRIEGDKTIFSFEARKDIKMIELQVKHENFSFKRQNIKKGEKVEFVYKASMEPATLLIEEDGRMKTYEV
;
A
#
# COMPACT_ATOMS: atom_id res chain seq x y z
N MET A 1 23.03 -19.07 37.05
CA MET A 1 23.07 -19.94 35.86
C MET A 1 21.70 -20.19 35.22
N ALA A 2 20.78 -20.96 35.81
CA ALA A 2 19.51 -21.32 35.11
C ALA A 2 18.60 -20.11 34.80
N ILE A 3 18.49 -19.17 35.74
CA ILE A 3 17.64 -17.96 35.60
C ILE A 3 18.22 -17.01 34.54
N GLU A 4 19.54 -16.88 34.47
CA GLU A 4 20.22 -16.02 33.49
C GLU A 4 20.03 -16.53 32.06
N ILE A 5 20.12 -17.86 31.87
CA ILE A 5 19.88 -18.50 30.57
C ILE A 5 18.43 -18.30 30.12
N LEU A 6 17.48 -18.39 31.05
CA LEU A 6 16.06 -18.20 30.77
C LEU A 6 15.75 -16.73 30.40
N LEU A 7 16.38 -15.77 31.09
CA LEU A 7 16.28 -14.33 30.79
C LEU A 7 16.82 -13.99 29.41
N ILE A 8 17.99 -14.54 29.03
CA ILE A 8 18.57 -14.34 27.69
C ILE A 8 17.64 -14.89 26.62
N GLY A 9 17.06 -16.07 26.82
CA GLY A 9 16.10 -16.67 25.90
C GLY A 9 14.86 -15.80 25.66
N VAL A 10 14.31 -15.20 26.73
CA VAL A 10 13.15 -14.29 26.64
C VAL A 10 13.51 -13.01 25.87
N ILE A 11 14.69 -12.43 26.11
CA ILE A 11 15.15 -11.22 25.41
C ILE A 11 15.32 -11.50 23.90
N VAL A 12 15.89 -12.64 23.53
CA VAL A 12 16.07 -13.02 22.11
C VAL A 12 14.72 -13.20 21.43
N LEU A 13 13.76 -13.87 22.06
CA LEU A 13 12.40 -14.05 21.54
C LEU A 13 11.66 -12.70 21.37
N ALA A 14 11.76 -11.81 22.36
CA ALA A 14 11.16 -10.48 22.28
C ALA A 14 11.79 -9.64 21.15
N ALA A 15 13.11 -9.68 20.99
CA ALA A 15 13.80 -8.99 19.90
C ALA A 15 13.37 -9.53 18.53
N LEU A 16 13.23 -10.85 18.39
CA LEU A 16 12.72 -11.50 17.17
C LEU A 16 11.30 -11.06 16.85
N ALA A 17 10.42 -11.00 17.85
CA ALA A 17 9.04 -10.52 17.68
C ALA A 17 9.00 -9.06 17.21
N ILE A 18 9.84 -8.18 17.77
CA ILE A 18 9.94 -6.77 17.36
C ILE A 18 10.45 -6.65 15.92
N ILE A 19 11.48 -7.42 15.54
CA ILE A 19 12.02 -7.42 14.17
C ILE A 19 10.96 -7.87 13.17
N LEU A 20 10.21 -8.94 13.49
CA LEU A 20 9.12 -9.42 12.66
C LEU A 20 8.01 -8.36 12.52
N LEU A 21 7.60 -7.73 13.63
CA LEU A 21 6.62 -6.63 13.61
C LEU A 21 7.09 -5.48 12.70
N LEU A 22 8.34 -5.03 12.83
CA LEU A 22 8.91 -3.98 11.97
C LEU A 22 8.92 -4.35 10.49
N PHE A 23 9.08 -5.63 10.16
CA PHE A 23 9.03 -6.13 8.78
C PHE A 23 7.61 -6.06 8.20
N PHE A 24 6.59 -6.40 8.98
CA PHE A 24 5.19 -6.34 8.54
C PHE A 24 4.67 -4.91 8.31
N PHE A 25 5.22 -3.90 9.01
CA PHE A 25 4.80 -2.50 8.83
C PHE A 25 5.39 -1.80 7.58
N LYS A 26 6.35 -2.42 6.88
CA LYS A 26 6.92 -1.86 5.64
C LYS A 26 6.13 -2.28 4.40
N LYS A 27 4.83 -1.96 4.34
CA LYS A 27 4.11 -2.04 3.06
C LYS A 27 4.84 -1.17 2.00
N PRO A 28 5.04 -1.66 0.77
CA PRO A 28 5.81 -0.96 -0.27
C PRO A 28 5.12 0.30 -0.82
N TYR A 29 3.86 0.52 -0.46
CA TYR A 29 3.06 1.69 -0.79
C TYR A 29 1.91 1.81 0.21
N VAL A 30 1.30 2.98 0.23
CA VAL A 30 0.07 3.28 0.95
C VAL A 30 -0.91 3.85 -0.05
N TRP A 31 -2.17 3.45 0.04
CA TRP A 31 -3.25 4.06 -0.73
C TRP A 31 -4.39 4.43 0.18
N GLN A 32 -5.17 5.42 -0.22
CA GLN A 32 -6.35 5.86 0.50
C GLN A 32 -7.39 6.42 -0.47
N LYS A 33 -8.64 6.03 -0.28
CA LYS A 33 -9.81 6.61 -0.95
C LYS A 33 -10.54 7.51 0.03
N ARG A 34 -10.88 8.73 -0.39
CA ARG A 34 -11.70 9.68 0.36
C ARG A 34 -12.78 10.23 -0.54
N ILE A 35 -13.97 10.47 0.00
CA ILE A 35 -15.06 11.14 -0.70
C ILE A 35 -15.18 12.54 -0.09
N GLU A 36 -15.01 13.56 -0.91
CA GLU A 36 -15.11 14.97 -0.54
C GLU A 36 -16.21 15.62 -1.39
N GLY A 37 -17.41 15.74 -0.80
CA GLY A 37 -18.58 16.31 -1.48
C GLY A 37 -18.98 15.50 -2.72
N ASP A 38 -18.83 16.09 -3.90
CA ASP A 38 -19.18 15.52 -5.20
C ASP A 38 -18.03 14.77 -5.88
N LYS A 39 -16.89 14.61 -5.21
CA LYS A 39 -15.68 13.98 -5.75
C LYS A 39 -15.16 12.86 -4.88
N THR A 40 -14.54 11.87 -5.52
CA THR A 40 -13.69 10.86 -4.89
C THR A 40 -12.23 11.21 -5.18
N ILE A 41 -11.41 11.23 -4.13
CA ILE A 41 -9.97 11.41 -4.21
C ILE A 41 -9.32 10.08 -3.83
N PHE A 42 -8.64 9.47 -4.79
CA PHE A 42 -7.78 8.33 -4.54
C PHE A 42 -6.33 8.79 -4.48
N SER A 43 -5.70 8.65 -3.32
CA SER A 43 -4.29 8.95 -3.08
C SER A 43 -3.47 7.66 -3.07
N PHE A 44 -2.34 7.67 -3.77
CA PHE A 44 -1.34 6.60 -3.76
C PHE A 44 0.03 7.19 -3.42
N GLU A 45 0.70 6.65 -2.43
CA GLU A 45 2.05 7.04 -2.03
C GLU A 45 3.00 5.86 -2.19
N ALA A 46 4.01 6.03 -3.03
CA ALA A 46 4.99 5.00 -3.32
C ALA A 46 6.14 5.03 -2.30
N ARG A 47 6.42 3.91 -1.62
CA ARG A 47 7.59 3.79 -0.71
C ARG A 47 8.79 3.10 -1.36
N LYS A 48 8.64 2.70 -2.62
CA LYS A 48 9.68 2.22 -3.54
C LYS A 48 9.33 2.65 -4.97
N ASP A 49 10.22 2.42 -5.92
CA ASP A 49 9.94 2.65 -7.34
C ASP A 49 8.87 1.65 -7.83
N ILE A 50 7.85 2.17 -8.53
CA ILE A 50 6.72 1.40 -9.07
C ILE A 50 6.66 1.65 -10.57
N LYS A 51 6.59 0.57 -11.35
CA LYS A 51 6.59 0.66 -12.81
C LYS A 51 5.30 1.28 -13.33
N MET A 52 4.16 0.85 -12.78
CA MET A 52 2.86 1.34 -13.20
C MET A 52 1.81 1.17 -12.09
N ILE A 53 0.88 2.11 -12.01
CA ILE A 53 -0.41 1.90 -11.33
C ILE A 53 -1.54 2.21 -12.31
N GLU A 54 -2.63 1.46 -12.20
CA GLU A 54 -3.87 1.70 -12.91
C GLU A 54 -5.05 1.59 -11.95
N LEU A 55 -5.83 2.66 -11.82
CA LEU A 55 -7.07 2.68 -11.06
C LEU A 55 -8.24 2.51 -12.03
N GLN A 56 -8.95 1.39 -11.96
CA GLN A 56 -10.11 1.08 -12.77
C GLN A 56 -11.40 1.35 -11.98
N VAL A 57 -12.24 2.25 -12.46
CA VAL A 57 -13.53 2.59 -11.86
C VAL A 57 -14.62 1.89 -12.66
N LYS A 58 -15.09 0.74 -12.16
CA LYS A 58 -16.02 -0.14 -12.89
C LYS A 58 -17.35 0.53 -13.20
N HIS A 59 -17.90 1.32 -12.28
CA HIS A 59 -19.18 2.01 -12.46
C HIS A 59 -19.21 2.89 -13.71
N GLU A 60 -18.13 3.64 -13.92
CA GLU A 60 -18.05 4.68 -14.94
C GLU A 60 -17.23 4.22 -16.16
N ASN A 61 -16.81 2.94 -16.19
CA ASN A 61 -16.07 2.31 -17.28
C ASN A 61 -14.84 3.11 -17.75
N PHE A 62 -14.11 3.72 -16.82
CA PHE A 62 -12.84 4.40 -17.13
C PHE A 62 -11.72 3.89 -16.23
N SER A 63 -10.48 4.14 -16.66
CA SER A 63 -9.30 3.91 -15.83
C SER A 63 -8.31 5.09 -15.88
N PHE A 64 -7.62 5.29 -14.77
CA PHE A 64 -6.48 6.19 -14.68
C PHE A 64 -5.20 5.40 -14.62
N LYS A 65 -4.22 5.73 -15.46
CA LYS A 65 -2.94 5.03 -15.52
C LYS A 65 -1.78 6.00 -15.31
N ARG A 66 -0.83 5.62 -14.45
CA ARG A 66 0.41 6.35 -14.20
C ARG A 66 1.59 5.39 -14.26
N GLN A 67 2.67 5.80 -14.92
CA GLN A 67 3.87 4.98 -15.12
C GLN A 67 5.08 5.63 -14.47
N ASN A 68 6.11 4.83 -14.20
CA ASN A 68 7.43 5.26 -13.69
C ASN A 68 7.35 6.09 -12.41
N ILE A 69 6.55 5.65 -11.44
CA ILE A 69 6.35 6.35 -10.17
C ILE A 69 7.57 6.12 -9.30
N LYS A 70 8.19 7.22 -8.85
CA LYS A 70 9.41 7.15 -8.05
C LYS A 70 9.10 6.96 -6.57
N LYS A 71 10.06 6.38 -5.83
CA LYS A 71 10.00 6.33 -4.37
C LYS A 71 9.78 7.74 -3.79
N GLY A 72 8.77 7.87 -2.95
CA GLY A 72 8.35 9.12 -2.32
C GLY A 72 7.35 9.94 -3.14
N GLU A 73 7.05 9.54 -4.38
CA GLU A 73 6.05 10.20 -5.19
C GLU A 73 4.64 9.89 -4.69
N LYS A 74 3.81 10.94 -4.63
CA LYS A 74 2.39 10.86 -4.34
C LYS A 74 1.62 11.10 -5.64
N VAL A 75 0.72 10.18 -5.96
CA VAL A 75 -0.17 10.25 -7.12
C VAL A 75 -1.60 10.39 -6.60
N GLU A 76 -2.35 11.34 -7.14
CA GLU A 76 -3.75 11.55 -6.80
C GLU A 76 -4.61 11.45 -8.05
N PHE A 77 -5.67 10.65 -7.98
CA PHE A 77 -6.71 10.57 -8.99
C PHE A 77 -8.00 11.14 -8.40
N VAL A 78 -8.58 12.12 -9.10
CA VAL A 78 -9.83 12.75 -8.70
C VAL A 78 -10.89 12.40 -9.73
N TYR A 79 -12.00 11.84 -9.27
CA TYR A 79 -13.13 11.45 -10.10
C TYR A 79 -14.44 11.73 -9.37
N LYS A 80 -15.58 11.45 -10.01
CA LYS A 80 -16.90 11.69 -9.42
C LYS A 80 -17.07 10.91 -8.11
N ALA A 81 -17.84 11.46 -7.17
CA ALA A 81 -18.19 10.78 -5.93
C ALA A 81 -18.83 9.42 -6.24
N SER A 82 -18.20 8.35 -5.77
CA SER A 82 -18.72 6.99 -5.91
C SER A 82 -18.35 6.17 -4.68
N MET A 83 -19.36 5.50 -4.12
CA MET A 83 -19.19 4.53 -3.03
C MET A 83 -18.83 3.15 -3.56
N GLU A 84 -18.90 2.93 -4.87
CA GLU A 84 -18.55 1.64 -5.47
C GLU A 84 -17.04 1.38 -5.39
N PRO A 85 -16.62 0.12 -5.20
CA PRO A 85 -15.22 -0.25 -5.15
C PRO A 85 -14.54 0.00 -6.50
N ALA A 86 -13.34 0.56 -6.46
CA ALA A 86 -12.46 0.66 -7.62
C ALA A 86 -11.41 -0.46 -7.56
N THR A 87 -10.83 -0.82 -8.70
CA THR A 87 -9.77 -1.83 -8.77
C THR A 87 -8.44 -1.13 -9.01
N LEU A 88 -7.52 -1.24 -8.06
CA LEU A 88 -6.15 -0.76 -8.19
C LEU A 88 -5.24 -1.89 -8.66
N LEU A 89 -4.67 -1.71 -9.83
CA LEU A 89 -3.64 -2.55 -10.43
C LEU A 89 -2.28 -1.90 -10.21
N ILE A 90 -1.29 -2.66 -9.77
CA ILE A 90 0.08 -2.19 -9.52
C ILE A 90 1.04 -3.14 -10.21
N GLU A 91 1.88 -2.61 -11.10
CA GLU A 91 3.00 -3.34 -11.70
C GLU A 91 4.28 -3.04 -10.94
N GLU A 92 4.83 -4.06 -10.29
CA GLU A 92 6.12 -4.01 -9.61
C GLU A 92 6.97 -5.20 -10.00
N ASP A 93 8.24 -4.98 -10.34
CA ASP A 93 9.22 -6.06 -10.58
C ASP A 93 8.73 -7.11 -11.61
N GLY A 94 7.96 -6.68 -12.62
CA GLY A 94 7.36 -7.53 -13.65
C GLY A 94 6.13 -8.33 -13.21
N ARG A 95 5.61 -8.10 -12.00
CA ARG A 95 4.40 -8.74 -11.46
C ARG A 95 3.28 -7.73 -11.31
N MET A 96 2.08 -8.13 -11.70
CA MET A 96 0.85 -7.37 -11.47
C MET A 96 0.22 -7.79 -10.14
N LYS A 97 -0.12 -6.80 -9.31
CA LYS A 97 -0.91 -6.98 -8.10
C LYS A 97 -2.23 -6.22 -8.23
N THR A 98 -3.30 -6.84 -7.76
CA THR A 98 -4.66 -6.28 -7.85
C THR A 98 -5.21 -6.09 -6.45
N TYR A 99 -5.79 -4.92 -6.20
CA TYR A 99 -6.43 -4.55 -4.95
C TYR A 99 -7.80 -3.94 -5.22
N GLU A 100 -8.76 -4.20 -4.35
CA GLU A 100 -10.04 -3.50 -4.32
C GLU A 100 -9.94 -2.33 -3.33
N VAL A 101 -10.33 -1.13 -3.77
CA VAL A 101 -10.09 0.15 -3.07
C VAL A 101 -11.28 1.10 -3.04
#